data_AF-A0A0C1QUD5-F1
#
_entry.id   AF-A0A0C1QUD5-F1
#
_cell.length_a   1.000
_cell.length_b   1.000
_cell.length_c   1.000
_cell.angle_alpha   90.00
_cell.angle_beta   90.00
_cell.angle_gamma   90.00
#
_symmetry.space_group_name_H-M   'P 1'
#
loop_
_entity.id
_entity.type
_entity.pdbx_description
1 polymer ?
#
loop_
_entity_poly.entity_id
_entity_poly.type
_entity_poly.pdbx_seq_one_letter_code
_entity_poly.pdbx_strand_id
1 'polypeptide(L)'
;MVAGTFRREVTSTVLWLMNYKLKIKCIKATPYQLGEQLFLDLRQIIPIKEAEDYTIKMIEKSEEENITKNQRTDRHNVRLEFWSRLLKILKEEKNFTLFSSINPSKDNYIEAGSSISNIGYVFRVTQNYVRIELCMHHANKDFNEYIFDILKQRKEEIEKRFRKALEWQKRDDIKSSYIIYKLENVNIFNRDDWDKMIKFLVESMMKLEEVFRPILKEVKDVLKNKEF
;
A
#
# COMPACT_ATOMS: atom_id res chain seq x y z
N MET A 1 -38.87 5.62 -24.08
CA MET A 1 -38.41 5.04 -25.37
C MET A 1 -39.27 3.82 -25.68
N VAL A 2 -39.61 3.60 -26.94
CA VAL A 2 -40.41 2.44 -27.39
C VAL A 2 -39.64 1.75 -28.51
N ALA A 3 -39.48 0.43 -28.41
CA ALA A 3 -38.83 -0.39 -29.43
C ALA A 3 -39.77 -1.52 -29.86
N GLY A 4 -39.80 -1.83 -31.16
CA GLY A 4 -40.69 -2.87 -31.69
C GLY A 4 -40.33 -4.29 -31.21
N THR A 5 -39.09 -4.54 -30.77
CA THR A 5 -38.63 -5.83 -30.25
C THR A 5 -37.50 -5.67 -29.23
N PHE A 6 -37.43 -6.56 -28.24
CA PHE A 6 -36.31 -6.66 -27.29
C PHE A 6 -35.16 -7.45 -27.90
N ARG A 7 -34.47 -6.86 -28.87
CA ARG A 7 -33.27 -7.47 -29.44
C ARG A 7 -32.14 -7.49 -28.40
N ARG A 8 -31.22 -8.44 -28.54
CA ARG A 8 -30.14 -8.72 -27.57
C ARG A 8 -29.24 -7.50 -27.32
N GLU A 9 -29.05 -6.68 -28.35
CA GLU A 9 -28.26 -5.45 -28.33
C GLU A 9 -28.90 -4.38 -27.44
N VAL A 10 -30.24 -4.25 -27.52
CA VAL A 10 -31.02 -3.31 -26.70
C VAL A 10 -31.00 -3.72 -25.24
N THR A 11 -31.20 -5.01 -24.96
CA THR A 11 -31.18 -5.53 -23.58
C THR A 11 -29.79 -5.43 -22.94
N SER A 12 -28.72 -5.68 -23.72
CA SER A 12 -27.34 -5.56 -23.23
C SER A 12 -26.98 -4.11 -22.88
N THR A 13 -27.43 -3.16 -23.70
CA THR A 13 -27.23 -1.73 -23.45
C THR A 13 -27.97 -1.28 -22.20
N VAL A 14 -29.20 -1.72 -22.00
CA VAL A 14 -29.98 -1.41 -20.79
C VAL A 14 -29.30 -1.98 -19.53
N LEU A 15 -28.86 -3.23 -19.56
CA LEU A 15 -28.12 -3.84 -18.45
C LEU A 15 -26.81 -3.09 -18.16
N TRP A 16 -26.10 -2.65 -19.19
CA TRP A 16 -24.90 -1.84 -19.04
C TRP A 16 -25.19 -0.47 -18.41
N LEU A 17 -26.26 0.22 -18.83
CA LEU A 17 -26.70 1.50 -18.27
C LEU A 17 -27.14 1.38 -16.81
N MET A 18 -27.70 0.24 -16.40
CA MET A 18 -28.05 -0.02 -15.01
C MET A 18 -26.83 -0.02 -14.08
N ASN A 19 -25.63 -0.37 -14.58
CA ASN A 19 -24.38 -0.24 -13.83
C ASN A 19 -23.96 1.22 -13.56
N TYR A 20 -24.63 2.20 -14.18
CA TYR A 20 -24.40 3.64 -13.98
C TYR A 20 -25.52 4.30 -13.15
N LYS A 21 -26.16 3.56 -12.24
CA LYS A 21 -27.26 4.04 -11.36
C LYS A 21 -28.51 4.55 -12.08
N LEU A 22 -28.65 4.24 -13.36
CA LEU A 22 -29.87 4.54 -14.09
C LEU A 22 -30.94 3.51 -13.74
N LYS A 23 -32.01 3.95 -13.09
CA LYS A 23 -33.18 3.12 -12.78
C LYS A 23 -34.00 2.89 -14.04
N ILE A 24 -33.67 1.84 -14.78
CA ILE A 24 -34.33 1.50 -16.03
C ILE A 24 -35.19 0.24 -15.82
N LYS A 25 -36.45 0.32 -16.24
CA LYS A 25 -37.37 -0.83 -16.30
C LYS A 25 -37.79 -1.08 -17.75
N CYS A 26 -37.71 -2.34 -18.18
CA CYS A 26 -38.17 -2.75 -19.49
C CYS A 26 -39.46 -3.56 -19.37
N ILE A 27 -40.52 -3.10 -20.04
CA ILE A 27 -41.84 -3.74 -20.03
C ILE A 27 -42.20 -4.14 -21.45
N LYS A 28 -42.54 -5.42 -21.65
CA LYS A 28 -43.16 -5.93 -22.87
C LYS A 28 -44.65 -5.71 -22.81
N ALA A 29 -45.18 -5.04 -23.81
CA ALA A 29 -46.61 -4.89 -24.02
C ALA A 29 -47.03 -5.76 -25.21
N THR A 30 -47.96 -6.69 -25.00
CA THR A 30 -48.49 -7.56 -26.06
C THR A 30 -49.99 -7.32 -26.17
N PRO A 31 -50.47 -6.66 -27.24
CA PRO A 31 -51.89 -6.44 -27.46
C PRO A 31 -52.55 -7.71 -28.03
N TYR A 32 -53.80 -7.95 -27.65
CA TYR A 32 -54.67 -9.01 -28.17
C TYR A 32 -56.06 -8.46 -28.46
N GLN A 33 -56.75 -9.05 -29.43
CA GLN A 33 -58.14 -8.71 -29.76
C GLN A 33 -58.98 -9.98 -29.78
N LEU A 34 -60.11 -9.98 -29.08
CA LEU A 34 -61.11 -11.05 -29.11
C LEU A 34 -62.48 -10.43 -29.42
N GLY A 35 -62.93 -10.59 -30.67
CA GLY A 35 -64.11 -9.88 -31.17
C GLY A 35 -63.89 -8.36 -31.14
N GLU A 36 -64.77 -7.63 -30.46
CA GLU A 36 -64.65 -6.17 -30.25
C GLU A 36 -63.84 -5.79 -29.01
N GLN A 37 -63.43 -6.75 -28.18
CA GLN A 37 -62.67 -6.49 -26.96
C GLN A 37 -61.16 -6.48 -27.22
N LEU A 38 -60.49 -5.45 -26.71
CA LEU A 38 -59.04 -5.29 -26.76
C LEU A 38 -58.42 -5.59 -25.38
N PHE A 39 -57.37 -6.40 -25.38
CA PHE A 39 -56.60 -6.77 -24.19
C PHE A 39 -55.14 -6.36 -24.36
N LEU A 40 -54.47 -6.08 -23.24
CA LEU A 40 -53.05 -5.74 -23.21
C LEU A 40 -52.35 -6.50 -22.09
N ASP A 41 -51.39 -7.36 -22.44
CA ASP A 41 -50.53 -8.05 -21.47
C ASP A 41 -49.23 -7.26 -21.27
N LEU A 42 -48.94 -6.90 -20.02
CA LEU A 42 -47.74 -6.16 -19.61
C LEU A 42 -46.82 -7.04 -18.76
N ARG A 43 -45.64 -7.36 -19.28
CA ARG A 43 -44.63 -8.17 -18.57
C ARG A 43 -43.33 -7.41 -18.40
N GLN A 44 -42.82 -7.30 -17.18
CA GLN A 44 -41.51 -6.73 -16.90
C GLN A 44 -40.42 -7.74 -17.31
N ILE A 45 -39.53 -7.37 -18.22
CA ILE A 45 -38.41 -8.19 -18.68
C ILE A 45 -37.13 -7.85 -17.90
N ILE A 46 -36.88 -6.57 -17.62
CA ILE A 46 -35.65 -6.10 -16.95
C ILE A 46 -36.00 -5.09 -15.84
N PRO A 47 -35.50 -5.28 -14.61
CA PRO A 47 -34.99 -6.56 -14.10
C PRO A 47 -36.13 -7.59 -14.02
N ILE A 48 -35.83 -8.89 -14.06
CA ILE A 48 -36.84 -9.92 -13.83
C ILE A 48 -37.34 -9.74 -12.39
N LYS A 49 -38.67 -9.67 -12.17
CA LYS A 49 -39.24 -9.37 -10.84
C LYS A 49 -38.70 -10.28 -9.72
N GLU A 50 -38.51 -11.55 -10.02
CA GLU A 50 -38.00 -12.57 -9.08
C GLU A 50 -36.50 -12.40 -8.76
N ALA A 51 -35.74 -11.70 -9.61
CA ALA A 51 -34.30 -11.52 -9.51
C ALA A 51 -33.88 -10.05 -9.28
N GLU A 52 -34.85 -9.16 -8.99
CA GLU A 52 -34.62 -7.73 -8.78
C GLU A 52 -33.65 -7.50 -7.60
N ASP A 53 -33.91 -8.13 -6.44
CA ASP A 53 -33.06 -8.04 -5.26
C ASP A 53 -31.64 -8.58 -5.46
N TYR A 54 -31.50 -9.67 -6.22
CA TYR A 54 -30.20 -10.24 -6.54
C TYR A 54 -29.38 -9.33 -7.47
N THR A 55 -30.05 -8.73 -8.46
CA THR A 55 -29.44 -7.79 -9.40
C THR A 55 -28.97 -6.52 -8.68
N ILE A 56 -29.77 -6.01 -7.74
CA ILE A 56 -29.41 -4.86 -6.89
C ILE A 56 -28.15 -5.16 -6.08
N LYS A 57 -28.10 -6.29 -5.37
CA LYS A 57 -26.92 -6.71 -4.59
C LYS A 57 -25.66 -6.86 -5.44
N MET A 58 -25.78 -7.38 -6.66
CA MET A 58 -24.64 -7.48 -7.59
C MET A 58 -24.11 -6.11 -8.02
N ILE A 59 -24.99 -5.15 -8.32
CA ILE A 59 -24.59 -3.79 -8.72
C ILE A 59 -23.87 -3.10 -7.55
N GLU A 60 -24.43 -3.17 -6.33
CA GLU A 60 -23.82 -2.61 -5.12
C GLU A 60 -22.43 -3.20 -4.85
N LYS A 61 -22.29 -4.53 -4.90
CA LYS A 61 -21.00 -5.21 -4.73
C LYS A 61 -19.97 -4.78 -5.79
N SER A 62 -20.40 -4.63 -7.04
CA SER A 62 -19.51 -4.18 -8.13
C SER A 62 -19.04 -2.72 -7.95
N GLU A 63 -19.88 -1.85 -7.37
CA GLU A 63 -19.48 -0.48 -7.02
C GLU A 63 -18.47 -0.46 -5.87
N GLU A 64 -18.70 -1.23 -4.81
CA GLU A 64 -17.76 -1.35 -3.69
C GLU A 64 -16.38 -1.82 -4.15
N GLU A 65 -16.34 -2.80 -5.06
CA GLU A 65 -15.12 -3.29 -5.68
C GLU A 65 -14.42 -2.20 -6.53
N ASN A 66 -15.17 -1.43 -7.32
CA ASN A 66 -14.64 -0.34 -8.14
C ASN A 66 -14.13 0.84 -7.30
N ILE A 67 -14.85 1.25 -6.26
CA ILE A 67 -14.43 2.30 -5.32
C ILE A 67 -13.14 1.86 -4.60
N THR A 68 -13.10 0.61 -4.12
CA THR A 68 -11.92 0.05 -3.47
C THR A 68 -10.73 0.00 -4.42
N LYS A 69 -10.94 -0.37 -5.67
CA LYS A 69 -9.89 -0.41 -6.71
C LYS A 69 -9.37 1.00 -7.04
N ASN A 70 -10.24 1.99 -7.13
CA ASN A 70 -9.85 3.39 -7.35
C ASN A 70 -9.05 3.94 -6.18
N GLN A 71 -9.50 3.71 -4.93
CA GLN A 71 -8.77 4.12 -3.73
C GLN A 71 -7.39 3.44 -3.62
N ARG A 72 -7.28 2.14 -3.94
CA ARG A 72 -5.99 1.44 -3.96
C ARG A 72 -5.04 2.02 -5.02
N THR A 73 -5.57 2.29 -6.22
CA THR A 73 -4.81 2.91 -7.30
C THR A 73 -4.28 4.28 -6.90
N ASP A 74 -5.12 5.11 -6.28
CA ASP A 74 -4.75 6.43 -5.79
C ASP A 74 -3.63 6.34 -4.73
N ARG A 75 -3.77 5.45 -3.74
CA ARG A 75 -2.73 5.26 -2.71
C ARG A 75 -1.38 4.80 -3.28
N HIS A 76 -1.40 3.91 -4.28
CA HIS A 76 -0.18 3.46 -4.94
C HIS A 76 0.49 4.59 -5.72
N ASN A 77 -0.29 5.44 -6.40
CA ASN A 77 0.23 6.57 -7.15
C ASN A 77 0.90 7.60 -6.22
N VAL A 78 0.25 7.93 -5.10
CA VAL A 78 0.81 8.84 -4.09
C VAL A 78 2.16 8.33 -3.56
N ARG A 79 2.28 7.03 -3.27
CA ARG A 79 3.53 6.43 -2.79
C ARG A 79 4.62 6.44 -3.86
N LEU A 80 4.28 6.06 -5.09
CA LEU A 80 5.22 6.10 -6.22
C LEU A 80 5.80 7.50 -6.41
N GLU A 81 4.96 8.53 -6.35
CA GLU A 81 5.39 9.91 -6.48
C GLU A 81 6.27 10.35 -5.29
N PHE A 82 5.86 10.02 -4.06
CA PHE A 82 6.66 10.33 -2.86
C PHE A 82 8.04 9.70 -2.92
N TRP A 83 8.12 8.40 -3.25
CA TRP A 83 9.39 7.69 -3.38
C TRP A 83 10.24 8.25 -4.53
N SER A 84 9.62 8.62 -5.65
CA SER A 84 10.33 9.27 -6.76
C SER A 84 10.99 10.57 -6.31
N ARG A 85 10.28 11.39 -5.52
CA ARG A 85 10.81 12.65 -4.98
C ARG A 85 11.93 12.42 -3.98
N LEU A 86 11.73 11.51 -3.01
CA LEU A 86 12.74 11.15 -2.02
C LEU A 86 14.02 10.61 -2.68
N LEU A 87 13.88 9.64 -3.59
CA LEU A 87 15.02 9.01 -4.28
C LEU A 87 15.75 9.99 -5.19
N LYS A 88 15.05 10.96 -5.80
CA LYS A 88 15.70 12.03 -6.57
C LYS A 88 16.63 12.86 -5.67
N ILE A 89 16.14 13.30 -4.51
CA ILE A 89 16.93 14.09 -3.55
C ILE A 89 18.12 13.26 -3.03
N LEU A 90 17.90 11.99 -2.66
CA LEU A 90 18.97 11.11 -2.20
C LEU A 90 20.06 10.87 -3.27
N LYS A 91 19.72 10.90 -4.57
CA LYS A 91 20.69 10.78 -5.66
C LYS A 91 21.51 12.05 -5.88
N GLU A 92 21.03 13.20 -5.45
CA GLU A 92 21.74 14.47 -5.51
C GLU A 92 22.76 14.61 -4.34
N GLU A 93 22.61 13.82 -3.28
CA GLU A 93 23.52 13.77 -2.13
C GLU A 93 24.86 13.08 -2.48
N LYS A 94 25.93 13.88 -2.64
CA LYS A 94 27.25 13.42 -3.12
C LYS A 94 27.88 12.29 -2.30
N ASN A 95 27.56 12.19 -1.01
CA ASN A 95 28.18 11.25 -0.08
C ASN A 95 27.24 10.11 0.36
N PHE A 96 26.11 9.91 -0.33
CA PHE A 96 25.12 8.92 0.06
C PHE A 96 24.70 8.07 -1.14
N THR A 97 25.17 6.82 -1.19
CA THR A 97 24.94 5.91 -2.34
C THR A 97 24.04 4.72 -2.01
N LEU A 98 23.60 4.58 -0.76
CA LEU A 98 22.87 3.41 -0.26
C LEU A 98 21.59 3.08 -1.06
N PHE A 99 20.85 4.10 -1.49
CA PHE A 99 19.60 3.96 -2.25
C PHE A 99 19.75 4.23 -3.77
N SER A 100 20.98 4.31 -4.29
CA SER A 100 21.26 4.70 -5.68
C SER A 100 20.61 3.79 -6.74
N SER A 101 20.52 2.48 -6.44
CA SER A 101 19.92 1.45 -7.31
C SER A 101 18.45 1.15 -7.00
N ILE A 102 17.85 1.82 -6.03
CA ILE A 102 16.46 1.57 -5.62
C ILE A 102 15.50 2.36 -6.51
N ASN A 103 14.41 1.69 -6.91
CA ASN A 103 13.32 2.27 -7.68
C ASN A 103 12.12 2.60 -6.78
N PRO A 104 11.30 3.59 -7.15
CA PRO A 104 10.01 3.85 -6.49
C PRO A 104 9.13 2.59 -6.44
N SER A 105 8.49 2.34 -5.29
CA SER A 105 7.57 1.20 -5.10
C SER A 105 6.12 1.65 -4.87
N LYS A 106 5.17 0.73 -5.04
CA LYS A 106 3.76 0.91 -4.61
C LYS A 106 3.57 0.62 -3.11
N ASP A 107 4.56 -0.04 -2.52
CA ASP A 107 4.57 -0.36 -1.09
C ASP A 107 4.75 0.89 -0.25
N ASN A 108 4.33 0.77 1.02
CA ASN A 108 4.53 1.82 2.01
C ASN A 108 5.95 1.84 2.58
N TYR A 109 6.87 1.07 2.00
CA TYR A 109 8.27 1.04 2.37
C TYR A 109 9.16 0.86 1.13
N ILE A 110 10.43 1.24 1.27
CA ILE A 110 11.53 0.88 0.35
C ILE A 110 12.74 0.51 1.20
N GLU A 111 13.59 -0.36 0.67
CA GLU A 111 14.68 -0.97 1.42
C GLU A 111 15.97 -1.01 0.61
N ALA A 112 17.09 -0.77 1.29
CA ALA A 112 18.43 -0.99 0.78
C ALA A 112 19.19 -1.95 1.71
N GLY A 113 19.88 -2.92 1.13
CA GLY A 113 20.65 -3.91 1.88
C GLY A 113 21.83 -3.29 2.63
N SER A 114 22.17 -3.87 3.79
CA SER A 114 23.40 -3.56 4.52
C SER A 114 24.56 -4.46 4.08
N SER A 115 25.69 -4.43 4.80
CA SER A 115 26.81 -5.34 4.58
C SER A 115 26.54 -6.80 5.00
N ILE A 116 25.45 -7.04 5.75
CA ILE A 116 25.02 -8.35 6.23
C ILE A 116 23.71 -8.72 5.52
N SER A 117 23.62 -9.96 5.05
CA SER A 117 22.42 -10.47 4.35
C SER A 117 21.19 -10.45 5.26
N ASN A 118 20.02 -10.11 4.71
CA ASN A 118 18.75 -9.98 5.42
C ASN A 118 18.74 -8.96 6.58
N ILE A 119 19.69 -8.00 6.52
CA ILE A 119 19.67 -6.79 7.32
C ILE A 119 19.66 -5.61 6.36
N GLY A 120 18.66 -4.74 6.48
CA GLY A 120 18.47 -3.64 5.56
C GLY A 120 18.10 -2.33 6.26
N TYR A 121 18.43 -1.24 5.59
CA TYR A 121 17.99 0.10 5.91
C TYR A 121 16.67 0.35 5.18
N VAL A 122 15.63 0.70 5.93
CA VAL A 122 14.28 0.78 5.39
C VAL A 122 13.69 2.16 5.68
N PHE A 123 13.08 2.75 4.65
CA PHE A 123 12.15 3.86 4.81
C PHE A 123 10.73 3.31 4.89
N ARG A 124 9.91 3.86 5.79
CA ARG A 124 8.48 3.52 5.87
C ARG A 124 7.63 4.77 6.03
N VAL A 125 6.55 4.86 5.25
CA VAL A 125 5.59 5.97 5.27
C VAL A 125 4.20 5.47 5.57
N THR A 126 3.43 6.24 6.35
CA THR A 126 2.07 5.90 6.73
C THR A 126 1.19 7.15 6.75
N GLN A 127 -0.06 6.99 7.20
CA GLN A 127 -1.00 8.10 7.38
C GLN A 127 -0.72 8.93 8.64
N ASN A 128 0.06 8.39 9.57
CA ASN A 128 0.24 8.99 10.90
C ASN A 128 1.71 9.28 11.23
N TYR A 129 2.65 8.62 10.54
CA TYR A 129 4.08 8.80 10.74
C TYR A 129 4.90 8.46 9.48
N VAL A 130 6.14 8.93 9.49
CA VAL A 130 7.23 8.36 8.69
C VAL A 130 8.35 7.89 9.59
N ARG A 131 9.08 6.87 9.17
CA ARG A 131 10.20 6.35 9.95
C ARG A 131 11.31 5.80 9.08
N ILE A 132 12.50 5.79 9.67
CA ILE A 132 13.63 4.99 9.22
C ILE A 132 13.80 3.81 10.19
N GLU A 133 14.26 2.69 9.68
CA GLU A 133 14.54 1.52 10.50
C GLU A 133 15.74 0.74 9.96
N LEU A 134 16.56 0.22 10.87
CA LEU A 134 17.42 -0.92 10.57
C LEU A 134 16.64 -2.18 10.89
N CYS A 135 16.37 -2.98 9.86
CA CYS A 135 15.51 -4.15 9.92
C CYS A 135 16.35 -5.43 9.87
N MET A 136 16.20 -6.32 10.85
CA MET A 136 16.74 -7.69 10.81
C MET A 136 15.58 -8.65 10.52
N HIS A 137 15.53 -9.22 9.31
CA HIS A 137 14.40 -10.02 8.84
C HIS A 137 14.84 -11.36 8.22
N HIS A 138 15.95 -11.91 8.69
CA HIS A 138 16.38 -13.25 8.32
C HIS A 138 15.30 -14.29 8.68
N ALA A 139 15.23 -15.39 7.92
CA ALA A 139 14.27 -16.46 8.16
C ALA A 139 14.46 -17.19 9.50
N ASN A 140 15.69 -17.16 10.02
CA ASN A 140 16.09 -17.64 11.35
C ASN A 140 15.92 -16.52 12.39
N LYS A 141 15.07 -16.75 13.41
CA LYS A 141 14.79 -15.80 14.48
C LYS A 141 16.01 -15.58 15.38
N ASP A 142 16.73 -16.63 15.72
CA ASP A 142 17.90 -16.57 16.61
C ASP A 142 19.02 -15.73 15.99
N PHE A 143 19.17 -15.77 14.66
CA PHE A 143 20.08 -14.88 13.93
C PHE A 143 19.70 -13.40 14.10
N ASN A 144 18.41 -13.07 13.95
CA ASN A 144 17.94 -11.69 14.08
C ASN A 144 18.12 -11.18 15.51
N GLU A 145 17.73 -12.00 16.50
CA GLU A 145 17.85 -11.65 17.91
C GLU A 145 19.30 -11.51 18.34
N TYR A 146 20.19 -12.41 17.89
CA TYR A 146 21.59 -12.32 18.24
C TYR A 146 22.23 -11.01 17.76
N ILE A 147 21.93 -10.59 16.53
CA ILE A 147 22.46 -9.34 15.99
C ILE A 147 21.84 -8.15 16.71
N PHE A 148 20.53 -8.19 16.98
CA PHE A 148 19.86 -7.17 17.76
C PHE A 148 20.50 -7.02 19.15
N ASP A 149 20.78 -8.12 19.85
CA ASP A 149 21.34 -8.13 21.19
C ASP A 149 22.79 -7.58 21.19
N ILE A 150 23.61 -7.92 20.18
CA ILE A 150 24.94 -7.30 20.01
C ILE A 150 24.82 -5.78 19.82
N LEU A 151 23.93 -5.33 18.94
CA LEU A 151 23.73 -3.90 18.70
C LEU A 151 23.18 -3.21 19.97
N LYS A 152 22.32 -3.89 20.72
CA LYS A 152 21.70 -3.38 21.94
C LYS A 152 22.72 -3.17 23.06
N GLN A 153 23.75 -4.00 23.17
CA GLN A 153 24.87 -3.79 24.10
C GLN A 153 25.61 -2.47 23.83
N ARG A 154 25.60 -1.99 22.59
CA ARG A 154 26.20 -0.73 22.16
C ARG A 154 25.18 0.43 22.09
N LYS A 155 24.00 0.27 22.70
CA LYS A 155 22.90 1.25 22.62
C LYS A 155 23.36 2.67 22.95
N GLU A 156 24.03 2.86 24.09
CA GLU A 156 24.44 4.20 24.55
C GLU A 156 25.41 4.86 23.57
N GLU A 157 26.37 4.10 23.05
CA GLU A 157 27.31 4.56 22.03
C GLU A 157 26.58 4.96 20.75
N ILE A 158 25.66 4.11 20.28
CA ILE A 158 24.87 4.33 19.06
C ILE A 158 24.01 5.58 19.20
N GLU A 159 23.22 5.69 20.27
CA GLU A 159 22.32 6.82 20.49
C GLU A 159 23.10 8.13 20.70
N LYS A 160 24.29 8.08 21.32
CA LYS A 160 25.19 9.23 21.43
C LYS A 160 25.71 9.69 20.07
N ARG A 161 26.14 8.77 19.20
CA ARG A 161 26.59 9.09 17.84
C ARG A 161 25.45 9.55 16.94
N PHE A 162 24.27 8.95 17.08
CA PHE A 162 23.05 9.30 16.35
C PHE A 162 22.41 10.62 16.85
N ARG A 163 22.70 11.03 18.09
CA ARG A 163 22.22 12.25 18.77
C ARG A 163 20.71 12.29 19.01
N LYS A 164 20.04 11.14 18.98
CA LYS A 164 18.61 10.96 19.28
C LYS A 164 18.42 9.60 19.95
N ALA A 165 17.37 9.48 20.75
CA ALA A 165 16.93 8.20 21.26
C ALA A 165 16.34 7.34 20.12
N LEU A 166 16.68 6.06 20.10
CA LEU A 166 16.15 5.10 19.14
C LEU A 166 15.13 4.19 19.83
N GLU A 167 14.13 3.77 19.09
CA GLU A 167 13.20 2.74 19.52
C GLU A 167 13.76 1.36 19.15
N TRP A 168 13.93 0.50 20.15
CA TRP A 168 14.51 -0.83 19.97
C TRP A 168 13.41 -1.87 20.16
N GLN A 169 12.97 -2.50 19.07
CA GLN A 169 11.85 -3.43 19.07
C GLN A 169 12.32 -4.84 18.75
N LYS A 170 12.33 -5.68 19.78
CA LYS A 170 12.45 -7.14 19.71
C LYS A 170 11.11 -7.70 20.14
N ARG A 171 10.38 -8.29 19.18
CA ARG A 171 9.00 -8.74 19.36
C ARG A 171 8.96 -10.26 19.35
N ASP A 172 8.25 -10.86 20.30
CA ASP A 172 8.18 -12.32 20.40
C ASP A 172 7.28 -12.95 19.33
N ASP A 173 6.28 -12.20 18.88
CA ASP A 173 5.24 -12.65 17.95
C ASP A 173 5.68 -12.68 16.48
N ILE A 174 6.82 -12.07 16.16
CA ILE A 174 7.40 -12.05 14.81
C ILE A 174 8.89 -12.37 14.86
N LYS A 175 9.44 -12.88 13.75
CA LYS A 175 10.87 -13.22 13.68
C LYS A 175 11.79 -12.01 13.57
N SER A 176 11.26 -10.88 13.10
CA SER A 176 12.04 -9.70 12.77
C SER A 176 12.28 -8.81 13.98
N SER A 177 13.44 -8.18 14.00
CA SER A 177 13.81 -7.15 15.00
C SER A 177 14.09 -5.82 14.30
N TYR A 178 13.86 -4.72 15.00
CA TYR A 178 13.96 -3.37 14.42
C TYR A 178 14.62 -2.39 15.38
N ILE A 179 15.43 -1.50 14.80
CA ILE A 179 15.89 -0.28 15.47
C ILE A 179 15.33 0.90 14.68
N ILE A 180 14.50 1.72 15.32
CA ILE A 180 13.58 2.65 14.66
C ILE A 180 13.82 4.09 15.11
N TYR A 181 13.69 5.02 14.19
CA TYR A 181 13.51 6.45 14.48
C TYR A 181 12.39 7.02 13.62
N LYS A 182 11.43 7.71 14.24
CA LYS A 182 10.19 8.14 13.57
C LYS A 182 9.82 9.59 13.84
N LEU A 183 9.11 10.16 12.88
CA LEU A 183 8.42 11.43 12.96
C LEU A 183 6.92 11.14 12.96
N GLU A 184 6.29 11.43 14.09
CA GLU A 184 4.84 11.29 14.29
C GLU A 184 4.07 12.51 13.76
N ASN A 185 2.75 12.36 13.66
CA ASN A 185 1.79 13.40 13.26
C ASN A 185 2.09 13.99 11.87
N VAL A 186 2.34 13.11 10.90
CA VAL A 186 2.48 13.44 9.47
C VAL A 186 1.78 12.40 8.62
N ASN A 187 1.27 12.80 7.46
CA ASN A 187 0.46 11.93 6.62
C ASN A 187 0.97 11.90 5.17
N ILE A 188 1.28 10.71 4.65
CA ILE A 188 1.68 10.52 3.25
C ILE A 188 0.66 11.03 2.23
N PHE A 189 -0.63 11.05 2.57
CA PHE A 189 -1.69 11.57 1.70
C PHE A 189 -1.90 13.08 1.83
N ASN A 190 -1.23 13.74 2.78
CA ASN A 190 -1.21 15.19 2.91
C ASN A 190 0.06 15.75 2.26
N ARG A 191 -0.08 16.45 1.12
CA ARG A 191 1.07 16.97 0.36
C ARG A 191 1.84 18.07 1.11
N ASP A 192 1.19 18.78 2.02
CA ASP A 192 1.83 19.84 2.81
C ASP A 192 2.85 19.26 3.81
N ASP A 193 2.70 18.00 4.22
CA ASP A 193 3.64 17.33 5.11
C ASP A 193 4.91 16.85 4.39
N TRP A 194 4.90 16.79 3.05
CA TRP A 194 5.92 16.07 2.28
C TRP A 194 7.32 16.64 2.44
N ASP A 195 7.45 17.96 2.43
CA ASP A 195 8.77 18.61 2.54
C ASP A 195 9.40 18.30 3.90
N LYS A 196 8.59 18.37 4.98
CA LYS A 196 9.00 18.00 6.34
C LYS A 196 9.35 16.53 6.44
N MET A 197 8.53 15.64 5.88
CA MET A 197 8.76 14.19 5.87
C MET A 197 10.06 13.84 5.14
N ILE A 198 10.25 14.36 3.93
CA ILE A 198 11.42 14.09 3.09
C ILE A 198 12.69 14.59 3.78
N LYS A 199 12.68 15.82 4.28
CA LYS A 199 13.82 16.37 5.03
C LYS A 199 14.21 15.48 6.20
N PHE A 200 13.23 15.10 7.02
CA PHE A 200 13.45 14.19 8.14
C PHE A 200 14.04 12.84 7.70
N LEU A 201 13.48 12.22 6.66
CA LEU A 201 13.91 10.91 6.17
C LEU A 201 15.34 10.95 5.64
N VAL A 202 15.68 11.95 4.82
CA VAL A 202 17.03 12.12 4.26
C VAL A 202 18.06 12.30 5.36
N GLU A 203 17.87 13.32 6.22
CA GLU A 203 18.81 13.64 7.30
C GLU A 203 19.01 12.46 8.26
N SER A 204 17.91 11.83 8.66
CA SER A 204 17.95 10.73 9.63
C SER A 204 18.57 9.48 9.03
N MET A 205 18.29 9.14 7.76
CA MET A 205 18.83 7.94 7.12
C MET A 205 20.33 8.06 6.87
N MET A 206 20.79 9.22 6.40
CA MET A 206 22.22 9.47 6.24
C MET A 206 22.96 9.28 7.57
N LYS A 207 22.39 9.81 8.66
CA LYS A 207 22.96 9.61 10.01
C LYS A 207 22.89 8.16 10.47
N LEU A 208 21.79 7.46 10.18
CA LEU A 208 21.63 6.05 10.53
C LEU A 208 22.69 5.19 9.83
N GLU A 209 22.87 5.37 8.51
CA GLU A 209 23.91 4.65 7.77
C GLU A 209 25.31 4.98 8.32
N GLU A 210 25.62 6.27 8.54
CA GLU A 210 26.92 6.70 9.08
C GLU A 210 27.26 6.00 10.40
N VAL A 211 26.29 5.86 11.30
CA VAL A 211 26.47 5.24 12.62
C VAL A 211 26.55 3.72 12.53
N PHE A 212 25.64 3.08 11.79
CA PHE A 212 25.51 1.62 11.78
C PHE A 212 26.49 0.95 10.81
N ARG A 213 26.90 1.59 9.72
CA ARG A 213 27.82 1.01 8.74
C ARG A 213 29.13 0.46 9.32
N PRO A 214 29.90 1.18 10.16
CA PRO A 214 31.10 0.61 10.79
C PRO A 214 30.77 -0.50 11.79
N ILE A 215 29.71 -0.34 12.59
CA ILE A 215 29.28 -1.32 13.59
C ILE A 215 28.88 -2.64 12.92
N LEU A 216 28.11 -2.59 11.82
CA LEU A 216 27.70 -3.78 11.06
C LEU A 216 28.87 -4.46 10.36
N LYS A 217 29.97 -3.77 10.05
CA LYS A 217 31.20 -4.43 9.59
C LYS A 217 31.85 -5.25 10.70
N GLU A 218 31.97 -4.69 11.90
CA GLU A 218 32.49 -5.42 13.07
C GLU A 218 31.61 -6.63 13.42
N VAL A 219 30.28 -6.46 13.41
CA VAL A 219 29.33 -7.56 13.63
C VAL A 219 29.48 -8.64 12.56
N LYS A 220 29.66 -8.25 11.30
CA LYS A 220 29.87 -9.22 10.20
C LYS A 220 31.09 -10.11 10.44
N ASP A 221 32.17 -9.57 11.00
CA ASP A 221 33.36 -10.36 11.31
C ASP A 221 33.12 -11.35 12.46
N VAL A 222 32.32 -10.96 13.46
CA VAL A 222 31.88 -11.87 14.55
C VAL A 222 31.03 -13.02 14.01
N LEU A 223 30.16 -12.75 13.02
CA LEU A 223 29.26 -13.76 12.44
C LEU A 223 29.98 -14.83 11.61
N LYS A 224 31.17 -14.56 11.06
CA LYS A 224 31.91 -15.53 10.23
C LYS A 224 32.24 -16.84 10.97
N ASN A 225 32.33 -16.79 12.29
CA ASN A 225 32.73 -17.91 13.13
C ASN A 225 31.55 -18.53 13.90
N LYS A 226 30.30 -18.19 13.53
CA LYS A 226 29.11 -18.59 14.27
C LYS A 226 28.05 -19.21 13.35
N GLU A 227 27.61 -20.41 13.71
CA GLU A 227 26.50 -21.10 13.05
C GLU A 227 25.16 -20.74 13.73
N PHE A 228 24.09 -20.72 12.93
CA PHE A 228 22.73 -20.35 13.35
C PHE A 228 21.71 -21.31 12.77
#